data_AF-A0A660ZXE1-F1
#
_entry.id   AF-A0A660ZXE1-F1
#
_cell.length_a   1.000
_cell.length_b   1.000
_cell.length_c   1.000
_cell.angle_alpha   90.00
_cell.angle_beta   90.00
_cell.angle_gamma   90.00
#
_symmetry.space_group_name_H-M   'P 1'
#
loop_
_entity.id
_entity.type
_entity.pdbx_description
1 polymer ?
#
loop_
_entity_poly.entity_id
_entity_poly.type
_entity_poly.pdbx_seq_one_letter_code
_entity_poly.pdbx_strand_id
1 'polypeptide(L)'
;MQYFARFLMVAIACNALAACEGGKAPTPPTVTAQFHALLDSLDDAPPGTAVVRLEEFARLYPDYAIVDTAQAEIARFRTTTAGDFHAARELARQGQFDQAESILEDLARYLPETPDGELAKRHLKFDFYFAKAQWLMVRQRHEESAVVASQLLDSDLSVYQANQVEMLLDNAANVDAALIQIEHVNARNSCRHLSILLMQRYAEEGMLPGSLSLADIAALDPYNSASIMRGLSSIEDYEVSEYSFSFTGVSKKGHHRIRVEDGLMMD
;
A
#
# COMPACT_ATOMS: atom_id res chain seq x y z
N MET A 1 81.85 -28.19 23.47
CA MET A 1 80.84 -27.11 23.54
C MET A 1 80.62 -26.45 22.17
N GLN A 2 80.14 -27.18 21.17
CA GLN A 2 79.81 -26.61 19.84
C GLN A 2 78.45 -27.10 19.29
N TYR A 3 77.83 -28.10 19.91
CA TYR A 3 76.52 -28.62 19.49
C TYR A 3 75.33 -27.90 20.16
N PHE A 4 75.53 -27.29 21.33
CA PHE A 4 74.47 -26.55 22.05
C PHE A 4 74.10 -25.22 21.36
N ALA A 5 75.06 -24.56 20.71
CA ALA A 5 74.84 -23.28 20.03
C ALA A 5 74.04 -23.43 18.72
N ARG A 6 74.12 -24.59 18.05
CA ARG A 6 73.36 -24.86 16.81
C ARG A 6 71.89 -25.21 17.10
N PHE A 7 71.59 -25.90 18.20
CA PHE A 7 70.20 -26.18 18.59
C PHE A 7 69.47 -24.94 19.08
N LEU A 8 70.17 -24.01 19.75
CA LEU A 8 69.56 -22.76 20.23
C LEU A 8 69.19 -21.81 19.06
N MET A 9 69.99 -21.73 17.99
CA MET A 9 69.66 -20.90 16.82
C MET A 9 68.52 -21.46 15.97
N VAL A 10 68.37 -22.79 15.86
CA VAL A 10 67.27 -23.41 15.10
C VAL A 10 65.94 -23.26 15.84
N ALA A 11 65.93 -23.33 17.18
CA ALA A 11 64.72 -23.13 17.97
C ALA A 11 64.20 -21.67 17.94
N ILE A 12 65.09 -20.68 17.87
CA ILE A 12 64.70 -19.26 17.75
C ILE A 12 64.19 -18.95 16.33
N ALA A 13 64.76 -19.58 15.28
CA ALA A 13 64.26 -19.45 13.92
C ALA A 13 62.89 -20.12 13.71
N CYS A 14 62.62 -21.26 14.36
CA CYS A 14 61.29 -21.89 14.29
C CYS A 14 60.21 -21.13 15.08
N ASN A 15 60.54 -20.45 16.18
CA ASN A 15 59.58 -19.62 16.92
C ASN A 15 59.29 -18.27 16.23
N ALA A 16 60.20 -17.76 15.39
CA ALA A 16 59.93 -16.59 14.55
C ALA A 16 59.06 -16.92 13.32
N LEU A 17 59.05 -18.19 12.88
CA LEU A 17 58.19 -18.68 11.80
C LEU A 17 56.83 -19.22 12.30
N ALA A 18 56.72 -19.63 13.56
CA ALA A 18 55.45 -20.02 14.19
C ALA A 18 54.62 -18.81 14.70
N ALA A 19 55.19 -17.61 14.80
CA ALA A 19 54.43 -16.37 15.05
C ALA A 19 53.70 -15.83 13.80
N CYS A 20 53.86 -16.51 12.66
CA CYS A 20 53.02 -16.33 11.46
C CYS A 20 51.88 -17.37 11.40
N GLU A 21 51.44 -17.90 12.54
CA GLU A 21 50.18 -18.64 12.64
C GLU A 21 49.01 -17.64 12.78
N GLY A 22 48.47 -17.21 11.63
CA GLY A 22 47.04 -16.94 11.42
C GLY A 22 46.28 -16.00 12.38
N GLY A 23 46.94 -15.15 13.15
CA GLY A 23 46.29 -14.18 14.03
C GLY A 23 45.88 -12.92 13.28
N LYS A 24 44.62 -12.48 13.45
CA LYS A 24 44.16 -11.18 12.93
C LYS A 24 45.05 -10.05 13.43
N ALA A 25 45.37 -9.11 12.56
CA ALA A 25 46.15 -7.93 12.88
C ALA A 25 45.41 -7.03 13.88
N PRO A 26 46.12 -6.31 14.75
CA PRO A 26 45.51 -5.28 15.60
C PRO A 26 44.85 -4.20 14.73
N THR A 27 43.66 -3.78 15.12
CA THR A 27 42.85 -2.82 14.35
C THR A 27 43.44 -1.41 14.43
N PRO A 28 43.72 -0.73 13.30
CA PRO A 28 44.14 0.65 13.29
C PRO A 28 43.07 1.61 13.85
N PRO A 29 43.43 2.71 14.52
CA PRO A 29 42.48 3.66 15.10
C PRO A 29 41.46 4.22 14.09
N THR A 30 41.87 4.38 12.82
CA THR A 30 41.00 4.85 11.74
C THR A 30 39.88 3.85 11.42
N VAL A 31 40.20 2.55 11.41
CA VAL A 31 39.23 1.47 11.16
C VAL A 31 38.31 1.31 12.37
N THR A 32 38.84 1.45 13.59
CA THR A 32 38.03 1.49 14.83
C THR A 32 37.03 2.65 14.81
N ALA A 33 37.46 3.85 14.44
CA ALA A 33 36.57 5.01 14.33
C ALA A 33 35.46 4.80 13.28
N GLN A 34 35.79 4.20 12.14
CA GLN A 34 34.80 3.86 11.12
C GLN A 34 33.80 2.80 11.60
N PHE A 35 34.25 1.80 12.35
CA PHE A 35 33.36 0.79 12.93
C PHE A 35 32.36 1.40 13.92
N HIS A 36 32.83 2.27 14.82
CA HIS A 36 31.92 2.93 15.77
C HIS A 36 30.95 3.89 15.06
N ALA A 37 31.42 4.68 14.10
CA ALA A 37 30.53 5.51 13.29
C ALA A 37 29.51 4.68 12.50
N LEU A 38 29.89 3.48 12.04
CA LEU A 38 28.94 2.54 11.46
C LEU A 38 27.90 2.13 12.49
N LEU A 39 28.29 1.63 13.66
CA LEU A 39 27.36 1.22 14.71
C LEU A 39 26.37 2.33 15.10
N ASP A 40 26.85 3.56 15.31
CA ASP A 40 26.01 4.70 15.63
C ASP A 40 24.96 4.97 14.54
N SER A 41 25.27 4.66 13.28
CA SER A 41 24.34 4.79 12.15
C SER A 41 23.36 3.62 11.98
N LEU A 42 23.44 2.60 12.83
CA LEU A 42 22.56 1.41 12.78
C LEU A 42 21.42 1.46 13.81
N ASP A 43 21.42 2.42 14.74
CA ASP A 43 20.45 2.47 15.84
C ASP A 43 18.97 2.49 15.37
N ASP A 44 18.70 3.17 14.25
CA ASP A 44 17.36 3.25 13.63
C ASP A 44 17.22 2.37 12.37
N ALA A 45 18.23 1.58 12.02
CA ALA A 45 18.21 0.78 10.80
C ALA A 45 17.39 -0.51 10.98
N PRO A 46 16.61 -0.93 9.97
CA PRO A 46 16.03 -2.26 9.95
C PRO A 46 17.12 -3.34 10.14
N PRO A 47 16.85 -4.41 10.92
CA PRO A 47 17.88 -5.37 11.31
C PRO A 47 18.59 -6.05 10.13
N GLY A 48 17.89 -6.38 9.05
CA GLY A 48 18.49 -6.98 7.86
C GLY A 48 19.43 -6.01 7.15
N THR A 49 19.01 -4.77 6.97
CA THR A 49 19.86 -3.68 6.46
C THR A 49 21.10 -3.47 7.35
N ALA A 50 20.96 -3.55 8.67
CA ALA A 50 22.08 -3.45 9.60
C ALA A 50 23.08 -4.61 9.43
N VAL A 51 22.59 -5.84 9.26
CA VAL A 51 23.42 -7.02 8.98
C VAL A 51 24.22 -6.85 7.70
N VAL A 52 23.61 -6.40 6.59
CA VAL A 52 24.32 -6.20 5.32
C VAL A 52 25.45 -5.18 5.45
N ARG A 53 25.22 -4.06 6.16
CA ARG A 53 26.25 -3.02 6.34
C ARG A 53 27.41 -3.53 7.20
N LEU A 54 27.14 -4.35 8.21
CA LEU A 54 28.17 -4.99 9.03
C LEU A 54 28.94 -6.08 8.26
N GLU A 55 28.27 -6.86 7.41
CA GLU A 55 28.90 -7.83 6.51
C GLU A 55 29.80 -7.14 5.49
N GLU A 56 29.37 -6.00 4.95
CA GLU A 56 30.18 -5.18 4.06
C GLU A 56 31.43 -4.65 4.77
N PHE A 57 31.29 -4.15 6.00
CA PHE A 57 32.43 -3.74 6.82
C PHE A 57 33.41 -4.89 7.05
N ALA A 58 32.91 -6.07 7.43
CA ALA A 58 33.74 -7.25 7.66
C ALA A 58 34.50 -7.70 6.39
N ARG A 59 33.89 -7.53 5.21
CA ARG A 59 34.52 -7.82 3.91
C ARG A 59 35.59 -6.81 3.52
N LEU A 60 35.43 -5.53 3.88
CA LEU A 60 36.41 -4.48 3.59
C LEU A 60 37.65 -4.57 4.49
N TYR A 61 37.52 -5.15 5.68
CA TYR A 61 38.54 -5.16 6.73
C TYR A 61 38.86 -6.56 7.28
N PRO A 62 38.99 -7.60 6.44
CA PRO A 62 38.93 -9.01 6.87
C PRO A 62 40.04 -9.41 7.85
N ASP A 63 41.20 -8.77 7.74
CA ASP A 63 42.41 -9.15 8.47
C ASP A 63 42.48 -8.54 9.88
N TYR A 64 41.54 -7.66 10.26
CA TYR A 64 41.59 -6.95 11.55
C TYR A 64 40.73 -7.60 12.63
N ALA A 65 41.22 -7.57 13.88
CA ALA A 65 40.54 -8.14 15.04
C ALA A 65 39.12 -7.58 15.28
N ILE A 66 38.85 -6.32 14.89
CA ILE A 66 37.52 -5.69 15.02
C ILE A 66 36.43 -6.44 14.24
N VAL A 67 36.80 -7.25 13.25
CA VAL A 67 35.84 -8.09 12.51
C VAL A 67 35.18 -9.11 13.42
N ASP A 68 35.85 -9.61 14.46
CA ASP A 68 35.20 -10.52 15.42
C ASP A 68 34.06 -9.83 16.17
N THR A 69 34.24 -8.54 16.50
CA THR A 69 33.18 -7.70 17.06
C THR A 69 32.05 -7.48 16.05
N ALA A 70 32.38 -7.18 14.79
CA ALA A 70 31.36 -7.04 13.74
C ALA A 70 30.54 -8.34 13.54
N GLN A 71 31.18 -9.51 13.61
CA GLN A 71 30.51 -10.81 13.53
C GLN A 71 29.61 -11.08 14.74
N ALA A 72 30.03 -10.68 15.95
CA ALA A 72 29.17 -10.76 17.13
C ALA A 72 27.93 -9.86 17.01
N GLU A 73 28.09 -8.65 16.46
CA GLU A 73 26.99 -7.73 16.19
C GLU A 73 26.02 -8.26 15.12
N ILE A 74 26.54 -8.85 14.03
CA ILE A 74 25.72 -9.53 13.02
C ILE A 74 24.89 -10.65 13.66
N ALA A 75 25.51 -11.47 14.50
CA ALA A 75 24.79 -12.54 15.21
C ALA A 75 23.72 -11.97 16.14
N ARG A 76 24.00 -10.86 16.85
CA ARG A 76 23.03 -10.16 17.68
C ARG A 76 21.82 -9.72 16.85
N PHE A 77 22.02 -8.99 15.75
CA PHE A 77 20.93 -8.52 14.89
C PHE A 77 20.09 -9.67 14.32
N ARG A 78 20.71 -10.77 13.90
CA ARG A 78 20.01 -11.99 13.46
C ARG A 78 19.14 -12.61 14.54
N THR A 79 19.53 -12.52 15.81
CA THR A 79 18.72 -13.04 16.93
C THR A 79 17.60 -12.10 17.35
N THR A 80 17.80 -10.78 17.21
CA THR A 80 16.79 -9.79 17.60
C THR A 80 15.59 -9.74 16.66
N THR A 81 15.71 -10.26 15.44
CA THR A 81 14.59 -10.30 14.49
C THR A 81 13.54 -11.38 14.77
N ALA A 82 13.76 -12.21 15.78
CA ALA A 82 12.83 -13.28 16.12
C ALA A 82 11.46 -12.72 16.53
N GLY A 83 10.43 -12.96 15.72
CA GLY A 83 9.07 -12.48 15.94
C GLY A 83 8.67 -11.29 15.07
N ASP A 84 9.60 -10.70 14.31
CA ASP A 84 9.33 -9.56 13.43
C ASP A 84 8.35 -9.93 12.31
N PHE A 85 8.39 -11.17 11.82
CA PHE A 85 7.37 -11.66 10.88
C PHE A 85 5.96 -11.58 11.46
N HIS A 86 5.80 -11.99 12.72
CA HIS A 86 4.51 -11.94 13.40
C HIS A 86 4.07 -10.50 13.69
N ALA A 87 5.00 -9.65 14.12
CA ALA A 87 4.74 -8.23 14.34
C ALA A 87 4.26 -7.55 13.04
N ALA A 88 4.91 -7.80 11.91
CA ALA A 88 4.50 -7.28 10.61
C ALA A 88 3.09 -7.75 10.21
N ARG A 89 2.73 -9.01 10.48
CA ARG A 89 1.37 -9.50 10.23
C ARG A 89 0.32 -8.79 11.08
N GLU A 90 0.63 -8.49 12.34
CA GLU A 90 -0.29 -7.74 13.20
C GLU A 90 -0.44 -6.28 12.76
N LEU A 91 0.63 -5.63 12.27
CA LEU A 91 0.54 -4.32 11.63
C LEU A 91 -0.36 -4.36 10.39
N ALA A 92 -0.21 -5.38 9.53
CA ALA A 92 -1.06 -5.56 8.35
C ALA A 92 -2.54 -5.74 8.74
N ARG A 93 -2.85 -6.50 9.81
CA ARG A 93 -4.22 -6.63 10.33
C ARG A 93 -4.81 -5.30 10.79
N GLN A 94 -3.99 -4.42 11.32
CA GLN A 94 -4.38 -3.06 11.74
C GLN A 94 -4.50 -2.09 10.54
N GLY A 95 -4.20 -2.56 9.32
CA GLY A 95 -4.24 -1.76 8.10
C GLY A 95 -2.95 -1.01 7.80
N GLN A 96 -1.89 -1.20 8.59
CA GLN A 96 -0.57 -0.59 8.39
C GLN A 96 0.26 -1.41 7.40
N PHE A 97 -0.27 -1.58 6.18
CA PHE A 97 0.35 -2.43 5.16
C PHE A 97 1.73 -1.93 4.71
N ASP A 98 1.92 -0.63 4.54
CA ASP A 98 3.22 -0.12 4.05
C ASP A 98 4.35 -0.36 5.06
N GLN A 99 4.06 -0.20 6.35
CA GLN A 99 5.02 -0.51 7.42
C GLN A 99 5.27 -2.02 7.53
N ALA A 100 4.22 -2.83 7.44
CA ALA A 100 4.34 -4.28 7.44
C ALA A 100 5.17 -4.79 6.25
N GLU A 101 4.92 -4.25 5.06
CA GLU A 101 5.62 -4.58 3.82
C GLU A 101 7.12 -4.28 3.96
N SER A 102 7.47 -3.09 4.45
CA SER A 102 8.87 -2.70 4.67
C SER A 102 9.62 -3.67 5.60
N ILE A 103 8.99 -4.14 6.68
CA ILE A 103 9.60 -5.12 7.60
C ILE A 103 9.76 -6.47 6.91
N LEU A 104 8.72 -6.95 6.23
CA LEU A 104 8.75 -8.23 5.53
C LEU A 104 9.77 -8.24 4.40
N GLU A 105 9.93 -7.15 3.66
CA GLU A 105 10.92 -7.02 2.60
C GLU A 105 12.35 -7.04 3.15
N ASP A 106 12.61 -6.33 4.26
CA ASP A 106 13.92 -6.35 4.93
C ASP A 106 14.29 -7.78 5.37
N LEU A 107 13.36 -8.48 6.04
CA LEU A 107 13.53 -9.87 6.44
C LEU A 107 13.77 -10.80 5.24
N ALA A 108 12.92 -10.71 4.22
CA ALA A 108 12.95 -11.60 3.06
C ALA A 108 14.21 -11.40 2.20
N ARG A 109 14.72 -10.17 2.13
CA ARG A 109 15.84 -9.82 1.26
C ARG A 109 17.19 -10.02 1.93
N TYR A 110 17.31 -9.63 3.20
CA TYR A 110 18.60 -9.52 3.88
C TYR A 110 18.82 -10.57 4.96
N LEU A 111 17.75 -11.21 5.44
CA LEU A 111 17.82 -12.29 6.43
C LEU A 111 17.14 -13.57 5.95
N PRO A 112 17.27 -13.98 4.67
CA PRO A 112 16.52 -15.12 4.12
C PRO A 112 16.83 -16.44 4.83
N GLU A 113 18.00 -16.59 5.44
CA GLU A 113 18.40 -17.79 6.18
C GLU A 113 17.67 -17.96 7.51
N THR A 114 17.02 -16.91 8.02
CA THR A 114 16.28 -16.96 9.28
C THR A 114 14.88 -17.56 9.07
N PRO A 115 14.28 -18.19 10.12
CA PRO A 115 12.91 -18.67 10.02
C PRO A 115 11.91 -17.58 9.61
N ASP A 116 12.06 -16.37 10.16
CA ASP A 116 11.19 -15.23 9.85
C ASP A 116 11.42 -14.70 8.42
N GLY A 117 12.66 -14.70 7.92
CA GLY A 117 12.97 -14.37 6.53
C GLY A 117 12.36 -15.34 5.51
N GLU A 118 12.46 -16.65 5.75
CA GLU A 118 11.81 -17.67 4.90
C GLU A 118 10.28 -17.58 4.94
N LEU A 119 9.69 -17.21 6.09
CA LEU A 119 8.26 -16.96 6.20
C LEU A 119 7.86 -15.68 5.46
N ALA A 120 8.58 -14.58 5.65
CA ALA A 120 8.34 -13.31 4.98
C ALA A 120 8.41 -13.44 3.46
N LYS A 121 9.44 -14.11 2.95
CA LYS A 121 9.62 -14.39 1.52
C LYS A 121 8.47 -15.17 0.91
N ARG A 122 7.93 -16.17 1.63
CA ARG A 122 6.76 -16.93 1.16
C ARG A 122 5.48 -16.10 1.25
N HIS A 123 5.31 -15.34 2.32
CA HIS A 123 4.13 -14.53 2.57
C HIS A 123 3.96 -13.39 1.55
N LEU A 124 5.07 -12.72 1.21
CA LEU A 124 5.10 -11.63 0.21
C LEU A 124 4.80 -12.12 -1.22
N LYS A 125 4.90 -13.41 -1.53
CA LYS A 125 4.56 -13.91 -2.87
C LYS A 125 3.07 -13.79 -3.19
N PHE A 126 2.20 -13.88 -2.20
CA PHE A 126 0.76 -13.92 -2.44
C PHE A 126 -0.04 -13.45 -1.23
N ASP A 127 0.09 -14.16 -0.11
CA ASP A 127 -0.80 -14.01 1.05
C ASP A 127 -0.87 -12.57 1.59
N PHE A 128 0.26 -11.86 1.59
CA PHE A 128 0.33 -10.48 2.07
C PHE A 128 -0.52 -9.54 1.21
N TYR A 129 -0.29 -9.53 -0.10
CA TYR A 129 -1.03 -8.68 -1.04
C TYR A 129 -2.49 -9.11 -1.19
N PHE A 130 -2.77 -10.41 -1.13
CA PHE A 130 -4.13 -10.91 -1.18
C PHE A 130 -4.92 -10.46 0.07
N ALA A 131 -4.29 -10.50 1.25
CA ALA A 131 -4.88 -9.94 2.47
C ALA A 131 -5.07 -8.42 2.38
N LYS A 132 -4.13 -7.67 1.75
CA LYS A 132 -4.25 -6.23 1.47
C LYS A 132 -5.47 -5.94 0.60
N ALA A 133 -5.63 -6.65 -0.51
CA ALA A 133 -6.78 -6.52 -1.40
C ALA A 133 -8.10 -6.83 -0.67
N GLN A 134 -8.17 -7.93 0.08
CA GLN A 134 -9.37 -8.27 0.86
C GLN A 134 -9.72 -7.20 1.91
N TRP A 135 -8.71 -6.66 2.60
CA TRP A 135 -8.90 -5.60 3.58
C TRP A 135 -9.47 -4.33 2.93
N LEU A 136 -8.94 -3.94 1.76
CA LEU A 136 -9.43 -2.80 0.97
C LEU A 136 -10.87 -3.02 0.51
N MET A 137 -11.20 -4.23 0.04
CA MET A 137 -12.55 -4.61 -0.37
C MET A 137 -13.57 -4.42 0.75
N VAL A 138 -13.30 -4.94 1.95
CA VAL A 138 -14.22 -4.83 3.10
C VAL A 138 -14.43 -3.37 3.54
N ARG A 139 -13.45 -2.50 3.27
CA ARG A 139 -13.51 -1.07 3.55
C ARG A 139 -14.07 -0.23 2.40
N GLN A 140 -14.69 -0.86 1.41
CA GLN A 140 -15.30 -0.22 0.24
C GLN A 140 -14.30 0.57 -0.64
N ARG A 141 -13.00 0.27 -0.51
CA ARG A 141 -11.93 0.83 -1.35
C ARG A 141 -11.76 -0.06 -2.58
N HIS A 142 -12.81 -0.20 -3.38
CA HIS A 142 -12.91 -1.18 -4.46
C HIS A 142 -11.88 -0.96 -5.58
N GLU A 143 -11.64 0.29 -5.97
CA GLU A 143 -10.63 0.65 -6.98
C GLU A 143 -9.22 0.24 -6.53
N GLU A 144 -8.84 0.59 -5.31
CA GLU A 144 -7.52 0.25 -4.76
C GLU A 144 -7.36 -1.26 -4.57
N SER A 145 -8.43 -1.94 -4.12
CA SER A 145 -8.48 -3.39 -4.04
C SER A 145 -8.24 -4.04 -5.40
N ALA A 146 -8.89 -3.52 -6.45
CA ALA A 146 -8.73 -4.01 -7.81
C ALA A 146 -7.30 -3.80 -8.32
N VAL A 147 -6.68 -2.66 -8.05
CA VAL A 147 -5.27 -2.41 -8.44
C VAL A 147 -4.34 -3.45 -7.80
N VAL A 148 -4.43 -3.67 -6.49
CA VAL A 148 -3.58 -4.66 -5.80
C VAL A 148 -3.84 -6.08 -6.32
N ALA A 149 -5.10 -6.43 -6.58
CA ALA A 149 -5.48 -7.73 -7.11
C ALA A 149 -5.00 -7.94 -8.56
N SER A 150 -5.08 -6.94 -9.43
CA SER A 150 -4.54 -7.02 -10.79
C SER A 150 -3.02 -7.23 -10.78
N GLN A 151 -2.29 -6.53 -9.92
CA GLN A 151 -0.84 -6.72 -9.76
C GLN A 151 -0.46 -8.14 -9.31
N LEU A 152 -1.31 -8.79 -8.49
CA LEU A 152 -1.11 -10.18 -8.12
C LEU A 152 -1.21 -11.14 -9.31
N LEU A 153 -2.07 -10.87 -10.29
CA LEU A 153 -2.21 -11.72 -11.48
C LEU A 153 -0.98 -11.68 -12.40
N ASP A 154 -0.14 -10.65 -12.29
CA ASP A 154 1.13 -10.58 -13.01
C ASP A 154 2.22 -11.48 -12.39
N SER A 155 1.95 -12.08 -11.23
CA SER A 155 2.88 -12.96 -10.50
C SER A 155 2.71 -14.43 -10.89
N ASP A 156 3.72 -15.26 -10.58
CA ASP A 156 3.64 -16.71 -10.76
C ASP A 156 2.71 -17.33 -9.70
N LEU A 157 1.44 -17.52 -10.06
CA LEU A 157 0.39 -18.03 -9.20
C LEU A 157 0.00 -19.46 -9.55
N SER A 158 -0.36 -20.23 -8.53
CA SER A 158 -1.10 -21.48 -8.75
C SER A 158 -2.51 -21.19 -9.31
N VAL A 159 -3.09 -22.16 -10.03
CA VAL A 159 -4.47 -22.06 -10.55
C VAL A 159 -5.46 -21.72 -9.43
N TYR A 160 -5.26 -22.27 -8.23
CA TYR A 160 -6.10 -21.96 -7.07
C TYR A 160 -5.99 -20.49 -6.66
N GLN A 161 -4.77 -19.95 -6.59
CA GLN A 161 -4.53 -18.55 -6.23
C GLN A 161 -5.05 -17.58 -7.28
N ALA A 162 -4.81 -17.87 -8.57
CA ALA A 162 -5.34 -17.06 -9.67
C ALA A 162 -6.88 -16.97 -9.60
N ASN A 163 -7.57 -18.10 -9.40
CA ASN A 163 -9.02 -18.12 -9.23
C ASN A 163 -9.49 -17.28 -8.02
N GLN A 164 -8.76 -17.29 -6.90
CA GLN A 164 -9.11 -16.44 -5.74
C GLN A 164 -9.00 -14.95 -6.06
N VAL A 165 -7.98 -14.55 -6.83
CA VAL A 165 -7.77 -13.16 -7.23
C VAL A 165 -8.81 -12.72 -8.25
N GLU A 166 -9.12 -13.56 -9.24
CA GLU A 166 -10.19 -13.32 -10.23
C GLU A 166 -11.55 -13.14 -9.54
N MET A 167 -11.91 -14.02 -8.60
CA MET A 167 -13.14 -13.85 -7.80
C MET A 167 -13.18 -12.53 -7.05
N LEU A 168 -12.05 -12.04 -6.55
CA LEU A 168 -11.99 -10.75 -5.87
C LEU A 168 -12.18 -9.59 -6.86
N LEU A 169 -11.56 -9.66 -8.04
CA LEU A 169 -11.75 -8.67 -9.11
C LEU A 169 -13.20 -8.62 -9.59
N ASP A 170 -13.82 -9.78 -9.81
CA ASP A 170 -15.24 -9.89 -10.18
C ASP A 170 -16.14 -9.23 -9.13
N ASN A 171 -15.85 -9.46 -7.84
CA ASN A 171 -16.59 -8.81 -6.76
C ASN A 171 -16.40 -7.28 -6.76
N ALA A 172 -15.19 -6.77 -6.98
CA ALA A 172 -14.95 -5.33 -7.10
C ALA A 172 -15.74 -4.73 -8.26
N ALA A 173 -15.68 -5.36 -9.44
CA ALA A 173 -16.39 -4.90 -10.64
C ALA A 173 -17.91 -4.93 -10.45
N ASN A 174 -18.46 -5.99 -9.84
CA ASN A 174 -19.90 -6.11 -9.57
C ASN A 174 -20.38 -5.03 -8.60
N VAL A 175 -19.60 -4.69 -7.57
CA VAL A 175 -19.96 -3.60 -6.65
C VAL A 175 -19.93 -2.25 -7.37
N ASP A 176 -18.91 -1.98 -8.18
CA ASP A 176 -18.83 -0.74 -8.94
C ASP A 176 -20.00 -0.58 -9.92
N ALA A 177 -20.31 -1.63 -10.68
CA ALA A 177 -21.47 -1.66 -11.57
C ALA A 177 -22.80 -1.43 -10.81
N ALA A 178 -22.96 -2.04 -9.63
CA ALA A 178 -24.14 -1.82 -8.79
C ALA A 178 -24.22 -0.37 -8.27
N LEU A 179 -23.10 0.23 -7.90
CA LEU A 179 -23.04 1.62 -7.45
C LEU A 179 -23.40 2.59 -8.58
N ILE A 180 -22.90 2.36 -9.80
CA ILE A 180 -23.26 3.12 -11.00
C ILE A 180 -24.77 3.02 -11.25
N GLN A 181 -25.34 1.81 -11.16
CA GLN A 181 -26.78 1.62 -11.37
C GLN A 181 -27.63 2.34 -10.30
N ILE A 182 -27.22 2.28 -9.03
CA ILE A 182 -27.89 3.00 -7.93
C ILE A 182 -27.83 4.51 -8.19
N GLU A 183 -26.68 5.02 -8.64
CA GLU A 183 -26.51 6.42 -8.99
C GLU A 183 -27.46 6.84 -10.12
N HIS A 184 -27.53 6.04 -11.20
CA HIS A 184 -28.44 6.29 -12.32
C HIS A 184 -29.91 6.36 -11.85
N VAL A 185 -30.35 5.39 -11.06
CA VAL A 185 -31.72 5.35 -10.51
C VAL A 185 -32.01 6.56 -9.62
N ASN A 186 -31.05 6.96 -8.78
CA ASN A 186 -31.18 8.13 -7.92
C ASN A 186 -31.28 9.43 -8.73
N ALA A 187 -30.46 9.59 -9.76
CA ALA A 187 -30.52 10.73 -10.68
C ALA A 187 -31.88 10.77 -11.40
N ARG A 188 -32.34 9.63 -11.91
CA ARG A 188 -33.64 9.50 -12.58
C ARG A 188 -34.80 9.88 -11.65
N ASN A 189 -34.83 9.35 -10.43
CA ASN A 189 -35.84 9.71 -9.43
C ASN A 189 -35.81 11.21 -9.07
N SER A 190 -34.62 11.80 -9.00
CA SER A 190 -34.45 13.23 -8.73
C SER A 190 -35.00 14.09 -9.88
N CYS A 191 -34.73 13.72 -11.13
CA CYS A 191 -35.32 14.33 -12.31
C CYS A 191 -36.85 14.20 -12.31
N ARG A 192 -37.40 13.08 -11.85
CA ARG A 192 -38.86 12.90 -11.71
C ARG A 192 -39.47 13.86 -10.70
N HIS A 193 -38.85 14.00 -9.54
CA HIS A 193 -39.34 14.94 -8.52
C HIS A 193 -39.26 16.37 -9.02
N LEU A 194 -38.17 16.71 -9.72
CA LEU A 194 -38.01 18.04 -10.31
C LEU A 194 -39.06 18.33 -11.39
N SER A 195 -39.39 17.36 -12.25
CA SER A 195 -40.45 17.55 -13.24
C SER A 195 -41.83 17.71 -12.61
N ILE A 196 -42.14 16.93 -11.56
CA ILE A 196 -43.38 17.07 -10.79
C ILE A 196 -43.45 18.47 -10.14
N LEU A 197 -42.36 18.95 -9.56
CA LEU A 197 -42.27 20.29 -8.97
C LEU A 197 -42.57 21.38 -10.01
N LEU A 198 -41.98 21.29 -11.21
CA LEU A 198 -42.23 22.26 -12.29
C LEU A 198 -43.69 22.24 -12.77
N MET A 199 -44.26 21.04 -12.93
CA MET A 199 -45.67 20.88 -13.30
C MET A 199 -46.61 21.44 -12.23
N GLN A 200 -46.34 21.17 -10.96
CA GLN A 200 -47.13 21.68 -9.85
C GLN A 200 -47.05 23.21 -9.79
N ARG A 201 -45.85 23.78 -9.95
CA ARG A 201 -45.66 25.22 -9.99
C ARG A 201 -46.43 25.87 -11.14
N TYR A 202 -46.39 25.29 -12.33
CA TYR A 202 -47.19 25.80 -13.46
C TYR A 202 -48.69 25.75 -13.15
N ALA A 203 -49.18 24.68 -12.49
CA ALA A 203 -50.58 24.58 -12.09
C ALA A 203 -50.98 25.61 -11.02
N GLU A 204 -50.07 25.99 -10.12
CA GLU A 204 -50.33 26.94 -9.02
C GLU A 204 -50.13 28.41 -9.42
N GLU A 205 -49.06 28.72 -10.16
CA GLU A 205 -48.65 30.09 -10.51
C GLU A 205 -49.04 30.47 -11.96
N GLY A 206 -49.42 29.51 -12.79
CA GLY A 206 -49.72 29.73 -14.21
C GLY A 206 -48.49 29.99 -15.10
N MET A 207 -47.29 29.88 -14.55
CA MET A 207 -46.03 30.11 -15.26
C MET A 207 -44.90 29.24 -14.75
N LEU A 208 -43.97 28.89 -15.64
CA LEU A 208 -42.75 28.16 -15.34
C LEU A 208 -41.61 29.15 -14.99
N PRO A 209 -40.61 28.74 -14.20
CA PRO A 209 -39.47 29.60 -13.90
C PRO A 209 -38.67 29.95 -15.16
N GLY A 210 -38.14 31.17 -15.24
CA GLY A 210 -37.23 31.55 -16.34
C GLY A 210 -35.83 30.92 -16.22
N SER A 211 -35.46 30.41 -15.05
CA SER A 211 -34.19 29.75 -14.78
C SER A 211 -34.37 28.64 -13.75
N LEU A 212 -33.64 27.54 -13.89
CA LEU A 212 -33.69 26.41 -12.98
C LEU A 212 -32.29 26.05 -12.50
N SER A 213 -32.09 26.08 -11.18
CA SER A 213 -30.81 25.76 -10.54
C SER A 213 -31.04 24.91 -9.30
N LEU A 214 -30.11 23.99 -9.03
CA LEU A 214 -30.12 23.19 -7.81
C LEU A 214 -30.02 24.05 -6.54
N ALA A 215 -29.38 25.22 -6.63
CA ALA A 215 -29.26 26.15 -5.50
C ALA A 215 -30.62 26.69 -5.02
N ASP A 216 -31.58 26.80 -5.94
CA ASP A 216 -32.87 27.42 -5.67
C ASP A 216 -33.94 26.40 -5.24
N ILE A 217 -33.66 25.09 -5.38
CA ILE A 217 -34.64 24.02 -5.10
C ILE A 217 -35.11 24.04 -3.65
N ALA A 218 -34.24 24.37 -2.70
CA ALA A 218 -34.64 24.45 -1.30
C ALA A 218 -35.65 25.58 -1.03
N ALA A 219 -35.60 26.67 -1.81
CA ALA A 219 -36.58 27.74 -1.73
C ALA A 219 -37.88 27.38 -2.46
N LEU A 220 -37.79 26.60 -3.55
CA LEU A 220 -38.93 26.18 -4.37
C LEU A 220 -39.74 25.04 -3.73
N ASP A 221 -39.08 24.06 -3.11
CA ASP A 221 -39.72 22.94 -2.40
C ASP A 221 -38.86 22.49 -1.20
N PRO A 222 -39.05 23.12 -0.03
CA PRO A 222 -38.30 22.79 1.18
C PRO A 222 -38.45 21.32 1.59
N TYR A 223 -39.61 20.71 1.34
CA TYR A 223 -39.93 19.36 1.82
C TYR A 223 -39.27 18.27 0.98
N ASN A 224 -39.20 18.43 -0.36
CA ASN A 224 -38.61 17.43 -1.26
C ASN A 224 -37.22 17.80 -1.76
N SER A 225 -36.70 18.99 -1.46
CA SER A 225 -35.37 19.46 -1.90
C SER A 225 -34.26 18.45 -1.62
N ALA A 226 -34.24 17.84 -0.43
CA ALA A 226 -33.24 16.85 -0.05
C ALA A 226 -33.25 15.62 -0.97
N SER A 227 -34.41 15.22 -1.50
CA SER A 227 -34.54 14.09 -2.42
C SER A 227 -33.99 14.42 -3.81
N ILE A 228 -34.24 15.64 -4.31
CA ILE A 228 -33.72 16.12 -5.61
C ILE A 228 -32.20 16.32 -5.52
N MET A 229 -31.73 16.96 -4.45
CA MET A 229 -30.32 17.27 -4.23
C MET A 229 -29.46 16.04 -3.94
N ARG A 230 -30.06 14.90 -3.61
CA ARG A 230 -29.35 13.64 -3.35
C ARG A 230 -28.83 13.00 -4.63
N GLY A 231 -29.60 13.04 -5.72
CA GLY A 231 -29.25 12.37 -6.97
C GLY A 231 -28.50 13.24 -7.98
N LEU A 232 -28.64 14.57 -7.91
CA LEU A 232 -28.10 15.47 -8.92
C LEU A 232 -26.90 16.30 -8.43
N SER A 233 -25.92 16.51 -9.32
CA SER A 233 -24.80 17.45 -9.13
C SER A 233 -25.07 18.80 -9.79
N SER A 234 -25.73 18.82 -10.95
CA SER A 234 -26.12 20.02 -11.68
C SER A 234 -27.42 19.80 -12.47
N ILE A 235 -28.01 20.92 -12.91
CA ILE A 235 -29.05 20.98 -13.93
C ILE A 235 -28.47 21.80 -15.09
N GLU A 236 -28.57 21.27 -16.29
CA GLU A 236 -28.02 21.81 -17.54
C GLU A 236 -29.16 21.98 -18.57
N ASP A 237 -28.91 22.78 -19.61
CA ASP A 237 -29.79 22.92 -20.78
C ASP A 237 -31.28 23.15 -20.45
N TYR A 238 -31.56 23.98 -19.44
CA TYR A 238 -32.93 24.31 -19.07
C TYR A 238 -33.53 25.25 -20.12
N GLU A 239 -34.60 24.80 -20.77
CA GLU A 239 -35.38 25.60 -21.72
C GLU A 239 -36.85 25.58 -21.31
N VAL A 240 -37.54 26.70 -21.54
CA VAL A 240 -38.93 26.89 -21.14
C VAL A 240 -39.70 27.66 -22.21
N SER A 241 -40.93 27.24 -22.45
CA SER A 241 -41.92 27.95 -23.26
C SER A 241 -43.19 28.20 -22.44
N GLU A 242 -44.23 28.78 -23.06
CA GLU A 242 -45.51 29.03 -22.41
C GLU A 242 -46.17 27.75 -21.86
N TYR A 243 -45.94 26.59 -22.50
CA TYR A 243 -46.60 25.33 -22.18
C TYR A 243 -45.65 24.15 -22.01
N SER A 244 -44.34 24.36 -22.16
CA SER A 244 -43.36 23.28 -22.10
C SER A 244 -42.10 23.65 -21.33
N PHE A 245 -41.43 22.64 -20.81
CA PHE A 245 -40.09 22.76 -20.27
C PHE A 245 -39.22 21.58 -20.64
N SER A 246 -37.92 21.80 -20.62
CA SER A 246 -36.94 20.74 -20.72
C SER A 246 -35.71 21.05 -19.90
N PHE A 247 -35.03 20.02 -19.39
CA PHE A 247 -33.75 20.17 -18.69
C PHE A 247 -32.94 18.88 -18.77
N THR A 248 -31.64 18.98 -18.55
CA THR A 248 -30.73 17.85 -18.39
C THR A 248 -30.28 17.78 -16.94
N GLY A 249 -30.66 16.72 -16.22
CA GLY A 249 -30.14 16.46 -14.87
C GLY A 249 -28.85 15.65 -14.93
N VAL A 250 -27.82 16.11 -14.22
CA VAL A 250 -26.52 15.41 -14.16
C VAL A 250 -26.37 14.71 -12.82
N SER A 251 -25.98 13.43 -12.83
CA SER A 251 -25.80 12.63 -11.61
C SER A 251 -24.65 13.12 -10.73
N LYS A 252 -24.61 12.72 -9.45
CA LYS A 252 -23.61 13.20 -8.48
C LYS A 252 -22.14 13.04 -8.91
N LYS A 253 -21.78 11.99 -9.64
CA LYS A 253 -20.44 11.76 -10.18
C LYS A 253 -20.31 12.16 -11.66
N GLY A 254 -21.36 12.70 -12.28
CA GLY A 254 -21.36 13.11 -13.68
C GLY A 254 -21.43 11.97 -14.69
N HIS A 255 -21.63 10.73 -14.23
CA HIS A 255 -21.68 9.54 -15.08
C HIS A 255 -22.93 9.48 -15.96
N HIS A 256 -24.04 10.07 -15.50
CA HIS A 256 -25.30 10.05 -16.22
C HIS A 256 -25.83 11.46 -16.42
N ARG A 257 -26.26 11.74 -17.66
CA ARG A 257 -27.03 12.92 -18.04
C ARG A 257 -28.40 12.43 -18.47
N ILE A 258 -29.46 12.92 -17.82
CA ILE A 258 -30.83 12.50 -18.08
C ILE A 258 -31.60 13.71 -18.60
N ARG A 259 -31.97 13.67 -19.87
CA ARG A 259 -32.80 14.70 -20.49
C ARG A 259 -34.26 14.47 -20.10
N VAL A 260 -34.94 15.54 -19.70
CA VAL A 260 -36.37 15.55 -19.40
C VAL A 260 -37.04 16.58 -20.29
N GLU A 261 -38.15 16.19 -20.91
CA GLU A 261 -39.00 17.05 -21.73
C GLU A 261 -40.45 16.84 -21.29
N ASP A 262 -41.08 17.89 -20.75
CA ASP A 262 -42.47 17.86 -20.27
C ASP A 262 -42.77 16.69 -19.33
N GLY A 263 -41.79 16.34 -18.48
CA GLY A 263 -41.86 15.25 -17.51
C GLY A 263 -41.62 13.85 -18.07
N LEU A 264 -41.41 13.71 -19.38
CA LEU A 264 -40.92 12.49 -20.00
C LEU A 264 -39.39 12.45 -19.91
N MET A 265 -38.86 11.32 -19.44
CA MET A 265 -37.42 11.10 -19.39
C MET A 265 -36.97 10.46 -20.69
N MET A 266 -35.98 11.09 -21.33
CA MET A 266 -35.34 10.62 -22.53
C MET A 266 -34.03 9.94 -22.13
N ASP A 267 -33.82 8.72 -22.61
CA ASP A 267 -32.58 7.95 -22.40
C ASP A 267 -31.48 8.39 -23.37
#